data_AF-A0A067JW60-F1
#
_entry.id   AF-A0A067JW60-F1
#
_cell.length_a   1.000
_cell.length_b   1.000
_cell.length_c   1.000
_cell.angle_alpha   90.00
_cell.angle_beta   90.00
_cell.angle_gamma   90.00
#
_symmetry.space_group_name_H-M   'P 1'
#
loop_
_entity.id
_entity.type
_entity.pdbx_description
1 polymer ?
#
loop_
_entity_poly.entity_id
_entity_poly.type
_entity_poly.pdbx_seq_one_letter_code
_entity_poly.pdbx_strand_id
1 'polypeptide(L)'
;MGSPMKMKGVHFLLAFTVLALALSYASAYDPSPLQDFCVAIDEPKNAVFVNGKFCKNPNLTTPNDFSFSGLNIPGNTMNQVGSNVTLLNVDRIPGVNTLGVSLARIDYAPNGGLNPPHIHPRATEILLVLEGTFYVGFVTTNPNRFISKILHEGDVFVFPIGLIHFQFNIAKTNGVAIAGFN
;
A
#
# COMPACT_ATOMS: atom_id res chain seq x y z
N MET A 1 56.29 2.26 -36.73
CA MET A 1 55.81 1.05 -36.02
C MET A 1 54.79 1.51 -34.99
N GLY A 2 53.50 1.30 -35.25
CA GLY A 2 52.42 1.80 -34.38
C GLY A 2 51.13 1.13 -34.81
N SER A 3 50.91 -0.10 -34.36
CA SER A 3 49.71 -0.86 -34.67
C SER A 3 48.51 -0.27 -33.91
N PRO A 4 47.34 -0.09 -34.56
CA PRO A 4 46.17 0.51 -33.91
C PRO A 4 45.56 -0.53 -32.97
N MET A 5 45.77 -0.37 -31.67
CA MET A 5 45.26 -1.30 -30.67
C MET A 5 43.83 -0.93 -30.25
N LYS A 6 42.92 -1.92 -30.36
CA LYS A 6 41.68 -2.09 -29.55
C LYS A 6 40.59 -1.00 -29.62
N MET A 7 39.94 -0.82 -30.79
CA MET A 7 38.62 -0.15 -30.83
C MET A 7 37.45 -1.11 -30.58
N LYS A 8 37.52 -2.35 -31.11
CA LYS A 8 36.41 -3.32 -31.06
C LYS A 8 36.02 -3.77 -29.63
N GLY A 9 37.01 -3.95 -28.75
CA GLY A 9 36.76 -4.37 -27.36
C GLY A 9 36.10 -3.28 -26.51
N VAL A 10 36.42 -2.01 -26.77
CA VAL A 10 35.82 -0.87 -26.07
C VAL A 10 34.35 -0.72 -26.47
N HIS A 11 34.02 -0.85 -27.75
CA HIS A 11 32.63 -0.81 -28.21
C HIS A 11 31.79 -1.96 -27.66
N PHE A 12 32.36 -3.17 -27.52
CA PHE A 12 31.65 -4.31 -26.94
C PHE A 12 31.37 -4.12 -25.44
N LEU A 13 32.36 -3.64 -24.69
CA LEU A 13 32.18 -3.30 -23.27
C LEU A 13 31.15 -2.18 -23.09
N LEU A 14 31.18 -1.15 -23.94
CA LEU A 14 30.22 -0.05 -23.90
C LEU A 14 28.79 -0.53 -24.24
N ALA A 15 28.64 -1.42 -25.21
CA ALA A 15 27.34 -2.01 -25.55
C ALA A 15 26.80 -2.88 -24.40
N PHE A 16 27.67 -3.67 -23.76
CA PHE A 16 27.30 -4.51 -22.62
C PHE A 16 26.89 -3.68 -21.39
N THR A 17 27.62 -2.60 -21.09
CA THR A 17 27.26 -1.71 -19.97
C THR A 17 25.95 -0.96 -20.23
N VAL A 18 25.73 -0.48 -21.46
CA VAL A 18 24.45 0.15 -21.85
C VAL A 18 23.30 -0.86 -21.75
N LEU A 19 23.50 -2.11 -22.17
CA LEU A 19 22.49 -3.16 -22.06
C LEU A 19 22.20 -3.52 -20.59
N ALA A 20 23.23 -3.64 -19.75
CA ALA A 20 23.05 -3.91 -18.32
C ALA A 20 22.33 -2.76 -17.58
N LEU A 21 22.62 -1.51 -17.93
CA LEU A 21 21.93 -0.33 -17.42
C LEU A 21 20.48 -0.23 -17.93
N ALA A 22 20.20 -0.70 -19.14
CA ALA A 22 18.85 -0.75 -19.68
C ALA A 22 17.98 -1.84 -19.04
N LEU A 23 18.60 -2.90 -18.49
CA LEU A 23 17.92 -4.06 -17.90
C LEU A 23 17.77 -3.99 -16.37
N SER A 24 18.32 -2.97 -15.69
CA SER A 24 18.37 -2.89 -14.23
C SER A 24 17.13 -2.27 -13.57
N TYR A 25 16.06 -2.00 -14.32
CA TYR A 25 14.82 -1.46 -13.77
C TYR A 25 13.97 -2.57 -13.13
N ALA A 26 14.18 -2.83 -11.84
CA ALA A 26 13.20 -3.53 -11.02
C ALA A 26 12.19 -2.52 -10.47
N SER A 27 10.92 -2.60 -10.89
CA SER A 27 9.83 -1.88 -10.23
C SER A 27 9.34 -2.71 -9.05
N ALA A 28 9.47 -2.16 -7.84
CA ALA A 28 8.89 -2.73 -6.63
C ALA A 28 7.53 -2.09 -6.27
N TYR A 29 6.96 -1.33 -7.20
CA TYR A 29 5.68 -0.66 -7.08
C TYR A 29 4.61 -1.35 -7.92
N ASP A 30 3.35 -1.08 -7.61
CA ASP A 30 2.23 -1.46 -8.46
C ASP A 30 2.43 -0.92 -9.89
N PRO A 31 2.42 -1.78 -10.93
CA PRO A 31 2.57 -1.34 -12.31
C PRO A 31 1.43 -0.43 -12.74
N SER A 32 1.73 0.56 -13.59
CA SER A 32 0.68 1.38 -14.20
C SER A 32 -0.28 0.52 -15.04
N PRO A 33 -1.59 0.83 -15.05
CA PRO A 33 -2.56 0.08 -15.82
C PRO A 33 -2.32 0.27 -17.33
N LEU A 34 -2.57 -0.79 -18.11
CA LEU A 34 -2.43 -0.80 -19.57
C LEU A 34 -3.77 -0.60 -20.31
N GLN A 35 -4.85 -0.47 -19.55
CA GLN A 35 -6.23 -0.26 -20.00
C GLN A 35 -7.01 0.45 -18.89
N ASP A 36 -8.21 0.94 -19.18
CA ASP A 36 -9.01 1.71 -18.22
C ASP A 36 -9.25 0.98 -16.88
N PHE A 37 -9.49 -0.34 -16.94
CA PHE A 37 -9.65 -1.18 -15.75
C PHE A 37 -9.39 -2.67 -16.04
N CYS A 38 -9.05 -3.43 -15.00
CA CYS A 38 -8.93 -4.89 -15.03
C CYS A 38 -9.52 -5.46 -13.74
N VAL A 39 -10.84 -5.68 -13.68
CA VAL A 39 -11.50 -6.23 -12.49
C VAL A 39 -10.93 -7.61 -12.17
N ALA A 40 -10.44 -7.82 -10.94
CA ALA A 40 -9.86 -9.09 -10.52
C ALA A 40 -10.89 -10.24 -10.56
N ILE A 41 -10.43 -11.44 -10.91
CA ILE A 41 -11.16 -12.69 -10.77
C ILE A 41 -10.34 -13.72 -9.97
N ASP A 42 -11.02 -14.73 -9.46
CA ASP A 42 -10.36 -15.91 -8.91
C ASP A 42 -9.52 -16.60 -9.97
N GLU A 43 -8.41 -17.20 -9.54
CA GLU A 43 -7.46 -17.86 -10.43
C GLU A 43 -8.17 -19.00 -11.21
N PRO A 44 -8.23 -18.93 -12.55
CA PRO A 44 -8.86 -19.98 -13.34
C PRO A 44 -8.13 -21.33 -13.17
N LYS A 45 -8.86 -22.43 -13.34
CA LYS A 45 -8.26 -23.77 -13.30
C LYS A 45 -7.16 -23.89 -14.35
N ASN A 46 -5.96 -24.28 -13.93
CA ASN A 46 -4.75 -24.40 -14.76
C ASN A 46 -4.23 -23.07 -15.33
N ALA A 47 -4.53 -21.95 -14.70
CA ALA A 47 -3.93 -20.68 -15.04
C ALA A 47 -2.42 -20.66 -14.73
N VAL A 48 -1.69 -19.78 -15.41
CA VAL A 48 -0.30 -19.48 -15.07
C VAL A 48 -0.26 -18.50 -13.90
N PHE A 49 0.76 -18.58 -13.05
CA PHE A 49 0.96 -17.56 -12.02
C PHE A 49 1.32 -16.22 -12.65
N VAL A 50 0.62 -15.16 -12.25
CA VAL A 50 0.86 -13.77 -12.69
C VAL A 50 1.11 -12.86 -11.50
N ASN A 51 1.82 -11.75 -11.72
CA ASN A 51 1.87 -10.68 -10.73
C ASN A 51 0.51 -9.95 -10.69
N GLY A 52 -0.13 -9.89 -9.53
CA GLY A 52 -1.49 -9.35 -9.38
C GLY A 52 -2.58 -10.42 -9.54
N LYS A 53 -3.65 -10.10 -10.28
CA LYS A 53 -4.81 -10.99 -10.51
C LYS A 53 -5.23 -10.97 -11.97
N PHE A 54 -5.87 -12.05 -12.41
CA PHE A 54 -6.49 -12.15 -13.74
C PHE A 54 -7.66 -11.16 -13.89
N CYS A 55 -7.92 -10.72 -15.13
CA CYS A 55 -8.98 -9.77 -15.43
C CYS A 55 -10.29 -10.48 -15.85
N LYS A 56 -11.41 -9.98 -15.35
CA LYS A 56 -12.76 -10.21 -15.89
C LYS A 56 -12.87 -9.61 -17.30
N ASN A 57 -13.72 -10.20 -18.15
CA ASN A 57 -14.06 -9.59 -19.43
C ASN A 57 -14.67 -8.19 -19.20
N PRO A 58 -14.12 -7.12 -19.79
CA PRO A 58 -14.60 -5.76 -19.61
C PRO A 58 -16.09 -5.55 -19.93
N ASN A 59 -16.65 -6.31 -20.88
CA ASN A 59 -18.07 -6.22 -21.25
C ASN A 59 -19.02 -6.85 -20.22
N LEU A 60 -18.49 -7.55 -19.21
CA LEU A 60 -19.26 -8.19 -18.14
C LEU A 60 -19.11 -7.46 -16.81
N THR A 61 -18.41 -6.33 -16.78
CA THR A 61 -18.23 -5.56 -15.54
C THR A 61 -19.50 -4.83 -15.15
N THR A 62 -19.65 -4.62 -13.85
CA THR A 62 -20.81 -3.99 -13.23
C THR A 62 -20.33 -2.97 -12.20
N PRO A 63 -21.16 -1.98 -11.81
CA PRO A 63 -20.80 -1.03 -10.76
C PRO A 63 -20.37 -1.70 -9.45
N ASN A 64 -20.95 -2.86 -9.13
CA ASN A 64 -20.62 -3.63 -7.92
C ASN A 64 -19.17 -4.14 -7.91
N ASP A 65 -18.54 -4.31 -9.08
CA ASP A 65 -17.13 -4.69 -9.16
C ASP A 65 -16.20 -3.59 -8.63
N PHE A 66 -16.67 -2.33 -8.59
CA PHE A 66 -15.91 -1.14 -8.23
C PHE A 66 -16.36 -0.50 -6.91
N SER A 67 -17.33 -1.09 -6.22
CA SER A 67 -17.95 -0.48 -5.05
C SER A 67 -17.90 -1.41 -3.84
N PHE A 68 -17.81 -0.81 -2.65
CA PHE A 68 -17.99 -1.51 -1.39
C PHE A 68 -18.99 -0.74 -0.52
N SER A 69 -19.93 -1.47 0.08
CA SER A 69 -20.89 -0.94 1.05
C SER A 69 -20.66 -1.58 2.42
N GLY A 70 -20.85 -0.81 3.49
CA GLY A 70 -20.69 -1.29 4.87
C GLY A 70 -19.46 -0.75 5.59
N LEU A 71 -18.64 0.10 4.98
CA LEU A 71 -17.50 0.73 5.66
C LEU A 71 -17.94 1.70 6.76
N ASN A 72 -19.22 2.09 6.79
CA ASN A 72 -19.82 2.86 7.87
C ASN A 72 -20.05 2.03 9.15
N ILE A 73 -20.01 0.70 9.08
CA ILE A 73 -20.24 -0.19 10.21
C ILE A 73 -18.91 -0.35 10.98
N PRO A 74 -18.86 0.01 12.28
CA PRO A 74 -17.64 -0.13 13.07
C PRO A 74 -17.20 -1.60 13.22
N GLY A 75 -15.90 -1.83 13.14
CA GLY A 75 -15.29 -3.12 13.46
C GLY A 75 -15.33 -3.44 14.96
N ASN A 76 -15.18 -4.73 15.31
CA ASN A 76 -15.19 -5.16 16.70
C ASN A 76 -13.85 -4.88 17.40
N THR A 77 -13.84 -3.93 18.32
CA THR A 77 -12.65 -3.56 19.11
C THR A 77 -12.57 -4.28 20.46
N MET A 78 -13.45 -5.23 20.77
CA MET A 78 -13.36 -6.07 21.98
C MET A 78 -12.31 -7.17 21.81
N ASN A 79 -11.04 -6.75 21.71
CA ASN A 79 -9.89 -7.62 21.57
C ASN A 79 -8.70 -7.05 22.36
N GLN A 80 -7.59 -7.79 22.42
CA GLN A 80 -6.44 -7.46 23.28
C GLN A 80 -5.79 -6.11 22.98
N VAL A 81 -5.84 -5.66 21.72
CA VAL A 81 -5.23 -4.39 21.30
C VAL A 81 -6.25 -3.24 21.23
N GLY A 82 -7.55 -3.53 21.33
CA GLY A 82 -8.58 -2.51 21.31
C GLY A 82 -8.70 -1.80 19.96
N SER A 83 -8.38 -2.45 18.85
CA SER A 83 -8.57 -1.88 17.51
C SER A 83 -8.99 -2.95 16.50
N ASN A 84 -9.60 -2.54 15.39
CA ASN A 84 -9.93 -3.42 14.28
C ASN A 84 -9.68 -2.72 12.95
N VAL A 85 -9.01 -3.40 12.03
CA VAL A 85 -8.74 -2.91 10.67
C VAL A 85 -9.68 -3.60 9.69
N THR A 86 -10.52 -2.80 9.02
CA THR A 86 -11.37 -3.24 7.91
C THR A 86 -10.69 -2.83 6.59
N LEU A 87 -9.92 -3.76 6.01
CA LEU A 87 -9.19 -3.56 4.75
C LEU A 87 -10.12 -3.64 3.53
N LEU A 88 -9.97 -2.71 2.60
CA LEU A 88 -10.57 -2.68 1.27
C LEU A 88 -9.48 -2.74 0.20
N ASN A 89 -8.91 -3.94 0.05
CA ASN A 89 -7.92 -4.26 -0.97
C ASN A 89 -8.59 -4.94 -2.20
N VAL A 90 -7.79 -5.45 -3.12
CA VAL A 90 -8.25 -6.14 -4.34
C VAL A 90 -9.20 -7.32 -4.06
N ASP A 91 -9.08 -7.99 -2.92
CA ASP A 91 -9.95 -9.13 -2.58
C ASP A 91 -11.33 -8.67 -2.08
N ARG A 92 -11.49 -7.39 -1.71
CA ARG A 92 -12.76 -6.78 -1.28
C ARG A 92 -13.37 -5.87 -2.34
N ILE A 93 -12.55 -5.20 -3.13
CA ILE A 93 -12.95 -4.37 -4.27
C ILE A 93 -12.16 -4.86 -5.50
N PRO A 94 -12.66 -5.86 -6.24
CA PRO A 94 -11.94 -6.43 -7.38
C PRO A 94 -11.55 -5.41 -8.45
N GLY A 95 -12.32 -4.32 -8.58
CA GLY A 95 -12.06 -3.22 -9.49
C GLY A 95 -10.80 -2.39 -9.19
N VAL A 96 -10.20 -2.49 -8.00
CA VAL A 96 -8.93 -1.77 -7.72
C VAL A 96 -7.69 -2.45 -8.32
N ASN A 97 -7.84 -3.67 -8.84
CA ASN A 97 -6.74 -4.39 -9.48
C ASN A 97 -6.14 -3.55 -10.62
N THR A 98 -4.80 -3.50 -10.68
CA THR A 98 -3.98 -2.66 -11.58
C THR A 98 -4.02 -1.15 -11.35
N LEU A 99 -4.82 -0.64 -10.40
CA LEU A 99 -5.00 0.80 -10.21
C LEU A 99 -4.06 1.43 -9.16
N GLY A 100 -3.27 0.62 -8.43
CA GLY A 100 -2.29 1.11 -7.47
C GLY A 100 -2.90 1.90 -6.31
N VAL A 101 -4.10 1.51 -5.85
CA VAL A 101 -4.76 2.13 -4.70
C VAL A 101 -5.49 1.08 -3.85
N SER A 102 -5.53 1.31 -2.54
CA SER A 102 -6.45 0.62 -1.63
C SER A 102 -6.79 1.49 -0.42
N LEU A 103 -7.74 1.05 0.39
CA LEU A 103 -8.24 1.79 1.55
C LEU A 103 -8.34 0.86 2.77
N ALA A 104 -8.29 1.42 3.97
CA ALA A 104 -8.72 0.76 5.19
C ALA A 104 -9.50 1.73 6.08
N ARG A 105 -10.49 1.20 6.80
CA ARG A 105 -11.03 1.84 8.00
C ARG A 105 -10.40 1.19 9.22
N ILE A 106 -9.98 1.99 10.19
CA ILE A 106 -9.56 1.49 11.49
C ILE A 106 -10.47 2.06 12.58
N ASP A 107 -11.05 1.17 13.37
CA ASP A 107 -11.83 1.51 14.57
C ASP A 107 -11.01 1.23 15.82
N TYR A 108 -11.09 2.13 16.80
CA TYR A 108 -10.31 2.06 18.03
C TYR A 108 -11.21 2.20 19.26
N ALA A 109 -11.00 1.31 20.23
CA ALA A 109 -11.57 1.40 21.57
C ALA A 109 -11.11 2.68 22.29
N PRO A 110 -11.89 3.18 23.26
CA PRO A 110 -11.53 4.34 24.03
C PRO A 110 -10.40 4.00 25.01
N ASN A 111 -9.67 5.02 25.46
CA ASN A 111 -8.64 4.92 26.51
C ASN A 111 -7.51 3.93 26.17
N GLY A 112 -7.02 3.94 24.93
CA GLY A 112 -5.83 3.20 24.55
C GLY A 112 -6.02 2.11 23.50
N GLY A 113 -7.05 2.20 22.65
CA GLY A 113 -7.11 1.38 21.43
C GLY A 113 -5.85 1.56 20.60
N LEU A 114 -5.16 0.47 20.27
CA LEU A 114 -3.84 0.45 19.65
C LEU A 114 -3.91 -0.33 18.34
N ASN A 115 -3.50 0.30 17.23
CA ASN A 115 -3.01 -0.44 16.08
C ASN A 115 -1.49 -0.59 16.28
N PRO A 116 -1.00 -1.81 16.62
CA PRO A 116 0.36 -2.01 17.13
C PRO A 116 1.43 -1.69 16.10
N PRO A 117 2.72 -1.58 16.50
CA PRO A 117 3.82 -1.38 15.56
C PRO A 117 3.82 -2.41 14.42
N HIS A 118 3.72 -1.95 13.17
CA HIS A 118 3.67 -2.78 11.97
C HIS A 118 4.30 -2.07 10.76
N ILE A 119 4.34 -2.75 9.62
CA ILE A 119 4.87 -2.22 8.34
C ILE A 119 3.91 -2.51 7.18
N HIS A 120 3.99 -1.67 6.15
CA HIS A 120 3.47 -1.97 4.82
C HIS A 120 4.65 -2.12 3.85
N PRO A 121 4.99 -3.35 3.42
CA PRO A 121 6.24 -3.59 2.68
C PRO A 121 6.23 -3.03 1.26
N ARG A 122 5.07 -2.65 0.72
CA ARG A 122 4.87 -2.27 -0.69
C ARG A 122 4.02 -1.02 -0.92
N ALA A 123 3.60 -0.33 0.15
CA ALA A 123 2.76 0.85 0.04
C ALA A 123 3.14 1.90 1.07
N THR A 124 3.04 3.17 0.69
CA THR A 124 2.96 4.28 1.64
C THR A 124 1.52 4.35 2.15
N GLU A 125 1.34 4.75 3.41
CA GLU A 125 0.03 5.02 3.99
C GLU A 125 -0.17 6.52 4.21
N ILE A 126 -1.36 7.01 3.91
CA ILE A 126 -1.85 8.31 4.40
C ILE A 126 -3.10 8.09 5.26
N LEU A 127 -3.07 8.55 6.50
CA LEU A 127 -4.12 8.36 7.49
C LEU A 127 -4.86 9.69 7.74
N LEU A 128 -6.19 9.68 7.63
CA LEU A 128 -7.10 10.75 8.02
C LEU A 128 -7.85 10.34 9.29
N VAL A 129 -7.84 11.19 10.30
CA VAL A 129 -8.65 11.00 11.51
C VAL A 129 -10.07 11.52 11.28
N LEU A 130 -11.07 10.66 11.51
CA LEU A 130 -12.49 11.03 11.45
C LEU A 130 -13.09 11.27 12.84
N GLU A 131 -12.66 10.52 13.86
CA GLU A 131 -13.17 10.66 15.22
C GLU A 131 -12.06 10.34 16.24
N GLY A 132 -12.03 11.05 17.37
CA GLY A 132 -11.11 10.77 18.47
C GLY A 132 -9.83 11.61 18.45
N THR A 133 -8.79 11.12 19.14
CA THR A 133 -7.50 11.80 19.25
C THR A 133 -6.40 10.76 19.31
N PHE A 134 -5.44 10.84 18.41
CA PHE A 134 -4.47 9.78 18.17
C PHE A 134 -3.05 10.24 18.40
N TYR A 135 -2.30 9.49 19.20
CA TYR A 135 -0.86 9.53 19.17
C TYR A 135 -0.36 8.58 18.08
N VAL A 136 0.29 9.11 17.06
CA VAL A 136 0.83 8.34 15.94
C VAL A 136 2.32 8.56 15.80
N GLY A 137 3.00 7.64 15.14
CA GLY A 137 4.37 7.87 14.71
C GLY A 137 5.00 6.72 13.96
N PHE A 138 6.17 6.98 13.39
CA PHE A 138 7.02 5.99 12.73
C PHE A 138 8.49 6.17 13.09
N VAL A 139 9.29 5.14 12.81
CA VAL A 139 10.74 5.12 13.08
C VAL A 139 11.51 5.10 11.76
N THR A 140 12.49 5.99 11.59
CA THR A 140 13.39 6.00 10.42
C THR A 140 14.34 4.81 10.45
N THR A 141 14.86 4.34 9.31
CA THR A 141 15.80 3.20 9.27
C THR A 141 17.18 3.51 9.83
N ASN A 142 17.63 4.77 9.71
CA ASN A 142 18.91 5.24 10.23
C ASN A 142 18.79 6.73 10.56
N PRO A 143 19.02 7.19 11.81
CA PRO A 143 19.53 6.44 12.97
C PRO A 143 18.42 5.93 13.91
N ASN A 144 17.34 5.31 13.41
CA ASN A 144 16.18 4.92 14.24
C ASN A 144 15.51 6.10 14.96
N ARG A 145 15.40 7.24 14.28
CA ARG A 145 14.74 8.43 14.83
C ARG A 145 13.24 8.19 14.84
N PHE A 146 12.62 8.38 16.00
CA PHE A 146 11.17 8.36 16.13
C PHE A 146 10.55 9.72 15.75
N ILE A 147 9.55 9.70 14.89
CA ILE A 147 8.80 10.88 14.43
C ILE A 147 7.34 10.65 14.80
N SER A 148 6.77 11.54 15.61
CA SER A 148 5.42 11.38 16.13
C SER A 148 4.63 12.68 16.18
N LYS A 149 3.31 12.55 16.27
CA LYS A 149 2.38 13.67 16.41
C LYS A 149 1.09 13.21 17.11
N ILE A 150 0.44 14.15 17.79
CA ILE A 150 -0.94 13.99 18.23
C ILE A 150 -1.85 14.56 17.14
N LEU A 151 -2.75 13.74 16.63
CA LEU A 151 -3.75 14.09 15.62
C LEU A 151 -5.13 14.22 16.26
N HIS A 152 -5.91 15.19 15.80
CA HIS A 152 -7.32 15.38 16.12
C HIS A 152 -8.17 15.09 14.87
N GLU A 153 -9.50 15.13 15.01
CA GLU A 153 -10.42 15.03 13.88
C GLU A 153 -10.05 16.01 12.76
N GLY A 154 -10.01 15.50 11.53
CA GLY A 154 -9.60 16.24 10.32
C GLY A 154 -8.09 16.29 10.07
N ASP A 155 -7.25 15.94 11.04
CA ASP A 155 -5.80 15.87 10.84
C ASP A 155 -5.40 14.65 9.99
N VAL A 156 -4.31 14.82 9.25
CA VAL A 156 -3.72 13.79 8.38
C VAL A 156 -2.26 13.53 8.76
N PHE A 157 -1.81 12.28 8.59
CA PHE A 157 -0.42 11.89 8.79
C PHE A 157 0.02 10.83 7.77
N VAL A 158 1.26 10.92 7.31
CA VAL A 158 1.82 10.02 6.28
C VAL A 158 2.85 9.08 6.89
N PHE A 159 2.71 7.79 6.61
CA PHE A 159 3.68 6.76 6.98
C PHE A 159 4.42 6.29 5.72
N PRO A 160 5.74 6.53 5.61
CA PRO A 160 6.52 6.11 4.45
C PRO A 160 6.57 4.58 4.29
N ILE A 161 6.56 4.13 3.03
CA ILE A 161 6.66 2.72 2.66
C ILE A 161 7.74 1.97 3.44
N GLY A 162 7.35 0.82 4.00
CA GLY A 162 8.24 -0.09 4.71
C GLY A 162 8.70 0.37 6.10
N LEU A 163 8.32 1.56 6.57
CA LEU A 163 8.71 2.02 7.92
C LEU A 163 7.78 1.50 9.00
N ILE A 164 8.37 1.13 10.14
CA ILE A 164 7.63 0.71 11.34
C ILE A 164 6.84 1.89 11.87
N HIS A 165 5.53 1.72 12.04
CA HIS A 165 4.64 2.77 12.54
C HIS A 165 3.46 2.19 13.34
N PHE A 166 2.75 3.07 14.07
CA PHE A 166 1.60 2.70 14.90
C PHE A 166 0.61 3.87 15.03
N GLN A 167 -0.59 3.57 15.53
CA GLN A 167 -1.56 4.56 15.98
C GLN A 167 -2.16 4.15 17.33
N PHE A 168 -2.30 5.10 18.25
CA PHE A 168 -2.81 4.87 19.60
C PHE A 168 -3.88 5.91 19.96
N ASN A 169 -5.10 5.46 20.21
CA ASN A 169 -6.21 6.33 20.60
C ASN A 169 -6.07 6.77 22.07
N ILE A 170 -5.69 8.03 22.28
CA ILE A 170 -5.55 8.63 23.61
C ILE A 170 -6.84 9.30 24.10
N ALA A 171 -7.89 9.34 23.28
CA ALA A 171 -9.17 9.89 23.67
C ALA A 171 -9.93 8.96 24.63
N LYS A 172 -10.85 9.55 25.39
CA LYS A 172 -11.79 8.81 26.27
C LYS A 172 -12.99 8.22 25.51
N THR A 173 -13.09 8.53 24.22
CA THR A 173 -14.13 8.09 23.30
C THR A 173 -13.56 7.12 22.28
N ASN A 174 -14.44 6.41 21.57
CA ASN A 174 -14.03 5.63 20.41
C ASN A 174 -13.32 6.54 19.40
N GLY A 175 -12.44 5.93 18.60
CA GLY A 175 -11.73 6.61 17.53
C GLY A 175 -11.96 5.92 16.19
N VAL A 176 -11.96 6.69 15.12
CA VAL A 176 -12.10 6.23 13.75
C VAL A 176 -11.07 6.93 12.87
N ALA A 177 -10.36 6.17 12.04
CA ALA A 177 -9.46 6.71 11.04
C ALA A 177 -9.61 5.96 9.71
N ILE A 178 -9.30 6.65 8.61
CA ILE A 178 -9.27 6.08 7.25
C ILE A 178 -7.85 6.17 6.73
N ALA A 179 -7.31 5.05 6.26
CA ALA A 179 -5.99 4.94 5.67
C ALA A 179 -6.10 4.68 4.17
N GLY A 180 -5.43 5.49 3.36
CA GLY A 180 -5.24 5.25 1.92
C GLY A 180 -3.83 4.73 1.64
N PHE A 181 -3.73 3.83 0.67
CA PHE A 181 -2.47 3.20 0.28
C PHE A 181 -2.28 3.32 -1.22
N ASN A 182 -1.02 3.42 -1.65
CA ASN A 182 -0.62 3.41 -3.05
C ASN A 182 0.22 2.17 -3.39
#